data_AF-A0A0D6A2H1-F1
#
_entry.id   AF-A0A0D6A2H1-F1
#
_cell.length_a   1.000
_cell.length_b   1.000
_cell.length_c   1.000
_cell.angle_alpha   90.00
_cell.angle_beta   90.00
_cell.angle_gamma   90.00
#
_symmetry.space_group_name_H-M   'P 1'
#
loop_
_entity.id
_entity.type
_entity.pdbx_description
1 polymer ?
#
loop_
_entity_poly.entity_id
_entity_poly.type
_entity_poly.pdbx_seq_one_letter_code
_entity_poly.pdbx_strand_id
1 'polypeptide(L)'
;MLKVTVINEIMKVGSTIPLRVTCSDFKQYILKGINKNVPTGKALFNEVVASRFAKLIGLDTPNTAIGILPESIITSSDIINLKKYGFKSGQCH
;
A
#
# COMPACT_ATOMS: atom_id res chain seq x y z
N MET A 1 -0.68 -13.07 5.36
CA MET A 1 -0.61 -11.66 4.90
C MET A 1 0.60 -11.50 4.02
N LEU A 2 0.50 -10.71 2.94
CA LEU A 2 1.64 -10.43 2.06
C LEU A 2 2.60 -9.45 2.75
N LYS A 3 3.88 -9.78 2.83
CA LYS A 3 4.91 -8.89 3.40
C LYS A 3 5.68 -8.23 2.29
N VAL A 4 5.82 -6.91 2.33
CA VAL A 4 6.65 -6.16 1.38
C VAL A 4 8.12 -6.47 1.63
N THR A 5 8.82 -6.82 0.56
CA THR A 5 10.27 -7.13 0.58
C THR A 5 11.08 -6.05 -0.13
N VAL A 6 10.53 -5.43 -1.18
CA VAL A 6 11.22 -4.39 -1.97
C VAL A 6 10.24 -3.29 -2.37
N ILE A 7 10.69 -2.03 -2.30
CA ILE A 7 10.03 -0.89 -2.93
C ILE A 7 10.66 -0.67 -4.30
N ASN A 8 9.90 -0.86 -5.37
CA ASN A 8 10.41 -0.75 -6.73
C ASN A 8 10.34 0.71 -7.23
N GLU A 9 9.23 1.40 -6.98
CA GLU A 9 9.04 2.81 -7.38
C GLU A 9 7.98 3.52 -6.54
N ILE A 10 8.06 4.85 -6.46
CA ILE A 10 6.95 5.72 -6.05
C ILE A 10 6.17 6.13 -7.31
N MET A 11 4.89 5.79 -7.34
CA MET A 11 3.98 6.21 -8.40
C MET A 11 3.31 7.52 -7.98
N LYS A 12 3.50 8.60 -8.75
CA LYS A 12 2.77 9.86 -8.55
C LYS A 12 1.46 9.81 -9.33
N VAL A 13 0.35 9.56 -8.64
CA VAL A 13 -0.99 9.47 -9.25
C VAL A 13 -1.92 10.44 -8.55
N GLY A 14 -2.22 11.56 -9.23
CA GLY A 14 -3.04 12.64 -8.69
C GLY A 14 -2.44 13.19 -7.38
N SER A 15 -3.28 13.31 -6.35
CA SER A 15 -2.87 13.75 -5.01
C SER A 15 -2.31 12.62 -4.14
N THR A 16 -2.28 11.38 -4.62
CA THR A 16 -1.82 10.20 -3.86
C THR A 16 -0.43 9.74 -4.30
N ILE A 17 0.21 8.95 -3.43
CA ILE A 17 1.57 8.41 -3.65
C ILE A 17 1.61 6.89 -3.47
N PRO A 18 0.92 6.11 -4.33
CA PRO A 18 1.04 4.66 -4.32
C PRO A 18 2.49 4.20 -4.55
N LEU A 19 2.81 3.01 -4.05
CA LEU A 19 4.13 2.39 -4.22
C LEU A 19 3.97 1.13 -5.07
N ARG A 20 4.84 0.94 -6.06
CA ARG A 20 5.00 -0.40 -6.65
C ARG A 20 5.94 -1.19 -5.76
N VAL A 21 5.50 -2.35 -5.30
CA VAL A 21 6.25 -3.16 -4.35
C VAL A 21 6.35 -4.60 -4.81
N THR A 22 7.40 -5.30 -4.40
CA THR A 22 7.49 -6.75 -4.48
C THR A 22 7.19 -7.33 -3.09
N CYS A 23 6.38 -8.38 -3.05
CA CYS A 23 5.95 -9.04 -1.82
C CYS A 23 6.66 -10.39 -1.61
N SER A 24 6.42 -11.00 -0.45
CA SER A 24 6.96 -12.30 -0.03
C SER A 24 6.60 -13.49 -0.92
N ASP A 25 5.62 -13.33 -1.80
CA ASP A 25 5.23 -14.31 -2.81
C ASP A 25 5.91 -14.06 -4.17
N PHE A 26 6.92 -13.16 -4.19
CA PHE A 26 7.68 -12.75 -5.36
C PHE A 26 6.86 -12.07 -6.47
N LYS A 27 5.61 -11.68 -6.18
CA LYS A 27 4.77 -10.93 -7.12
C LYS A 27 4.82 -9.43 -6.83
N GLN A 28 4.46 -8.66 -7.85
CA GLN A 28 4.37 -7.21 -7.77
C GLN A 28 2.96 -6.75 -7.44
N TYR A 29 2.88 -5.70 -6.61
CA TYR A 29 1.62 -5.12 -6.15
C TYR A 29 1.70 -3.59 -6.15
N ILE A 30 0.53 -2.97 -6.18
CA ILE A 30 0.37 -1.55 -5.88
C ILE A 30 -0.02 -1.43 -4.41
N LEU A 31 0.89 -0.91 -3.60
CA LEU A 31 0.65 -0.64 -2.20
C LEU A 31 0.14 0.79 -2.03
N LYS A 32 -1.05 0.91 -1.43
CA LYS A 32 -1.53 2.15 -0.82
C LYS A 32 -1.29 2.06 0.69
N GLY A 33 -0.70 3.08 1.27
CA GLY A 33 -0.35 3.11 2.69
C GLY A 33 -0.60 4.47 3.31
N ILE A 34 -0.61 4.52 4.64
CA ILE A 34 -0.75 5.76 5.41
C ILE A 34 0.48 6.62 5.17
N ASN A 35 0.26 7.86 4.75
CA ASN A 35 1.32 8.82 4.43
C ASN A 35 0.83 10.26 4.65
N LYS A 36 1.66 11.26 4.33
CA LYS A 36 1.30 12.67 4.55
C LYS A 36 0.05 13.14 3.78
N ASN A 37 -0.23 12.55 2.62
CA ASN A 37 -1.40 12.89 1.78
C ASN A 37 -2.64 12.06 2.17
N VAL A 38 -2.43 10.90 2.78
CA VAL A 38 -3.49 10.00 3.27
C VAL A 38 -3.19 9.69 4.74
N PRO A 39 -3.46 10.64 5.66
CA PRO A 39 -2.96 10.55 7.04
C PRO A 39 -3.74 9.59 7.93
N THR A 40 -4.90 9.10 7.48
CA THR A 40 -5.74 8.18 8.24
C THR A 40 -5.93 6.86 7.50
N GLY A 41 -6.14 5.77 8.25
CA GLY A 41 -6.45 4.45 7.70
C GLY A 41 -7.80 4.36 6.99
N LYS A 42 -8.70 5.36 7.15
CA LYS A 42 -10.08 5.34 6.61
C LYS A 42 -10.13 5.16 5.09
N ALA A 43 -9.23 5.81 4.37
CA ALA A 43 -9.17 5.66 2.91
C ALA A 43 -8.77 4.22 2.52
N LEU A 44 -7.83 3.62 3.25
CA LEU A 44 -7.42 2.23 3.02
C LEU A 44 -8.53 1.24 3.39
N PHE A 45 -9.28 1.51 4.46
CA PHE A 45 -10.46 0.75 4.83
C PHE A 45 -11.51 0.78 3.72
N ASN A 46 -11.82 1.96 3.18
CA ASN A 46 -12.78 2.12 2.08
C ASN A 46 -12.35 1.32 0.83
N GLU A 47 -11.07 1.26 0.52
CA GLU A 47 -10.54 0.45 -0.60
C GLU A 47 -10.80 -1.05 -0.39
N VAL A 48 -10.61 -1.55 0.85
CA VAL A 48 -10.88 -2.95 1.19
C VAL A 48 -12.38 -3.26 1.12
N VAL A 49 -13.22 -2.38 1.67
CA VAL A 49 -14.68 -2.56 1.64
C VAL A 49 -15.19 -2.51 0.20
N ALA A 50 -14.77 -1.53 -0.59
CA ALA A 50 -15.18 -1.37 -1.98
C ALA A 50 -14.77 -2.58 -2.84
N SER A 51 -13.55 -3.09 -2.66
CA SER A 51 -13.08 -4.31 -3.34
C SER A 51 -13.95 -5.52 -2.99
N ARG A 52 -14.21 -5.75 -1.70
CA ARG A 52 -15.06 -6.86 -1.25
C ARG A 52 -16.48 -6.73 -1.80
N PHE A 53 -17.03 -5.52 -1.80
CA PHE A 53 -18.35 -5.24 -2.35
C PHE A 53 -18.39 -5.49 -3.86
N ALA A 54 -17.41 -4.99 -4.62
CA ALA A 54 -17.30 -5.23 -6.05
C ALA A 54 -17.27 -6.72 -6.39
N LYS A 55 -16.51 -7.50 -5.62
CA LYS A 55 -16.46 -8.96 -5.76
C LYS A 55 -17.83 -9.62 -5.49
N LEU A 56 -18.56 -9.15 -4.48
CA LEU A 56 -19.90 -9.68 -4.15
C LEU A 56 -20.92 -9.44 -5.26
N ILE A 57 -20.83 -8.31 -5.96
CA ILE A 57 -21.73 -7.98 -7.07
C ILE A 57 -21.23 -8.48 -8.44
N GLY A 58 -20.13 -9.23 -8.47
CA GLY A 58 -19.55 -9.78 -9.71
C GLY A 58 -18.90 -8.73 -10.62
N LEU A 59 -18.50 -7.58 -10.08
CA LEU A 59 -17.80 -6.55 -10.86
C LEU A 59 -16.33 -6.93 -11.01
N ASP A 60 -15.82 -6.88 -12.25
CA ASP A 60 -14.40 -7.10 -12.52
C ASP A 60 -13.56 -5.98 -11.89
N THR A 61 -12.74 -6.35 -10.92
CA THR A 61 -11.89 -5.44 -10.17
C THR A 61 -10.58 -6.12 -9.79
N PRO A 62 -9.48 -5.35 -9.61
CA PRO A 62 -8.21 -5.93 -9.21
C PRO A 62 -8.30 -6.64 -7.86
N ASN A 63 -7.71 -7.83 -7.77
CA ASN A 63 -7.55 -8.53 -6.50
C ASN A 63 -6.79 -7.66 -5.50
N THR A 64 -7.30 -7.61 -4.26
CA THR A 64 -6.80 -6.74 -3.21
C THR A 64 -6.61 -7.54 -1.93
N ALA A 65 -5.52 -7.25 -1.22
CA ALA A 65 -5.16 -7.94 0.00
C ALA A 65 -4.55 -6.95 0.99
N ILE A 66 -4.72 -7.23 2.29
CA ILE A 66 -4.04 -6.48 3.34
C ILE A 66 -2.60 -6.99 3.44
N GLY A 67 -1.66 -6.08 3.19
CA GLY A 67 -0.22 -6.34 3.28
C GLY A 67 0.42 -5.72 4.52
N ILE A 68 1.64 -6.15 4.82
CA ILE A 68 2.49 -5.58 5.86
C ILE A 68 3.62 -4.83 5.17
N LEU A 69 3.75 -3.54 5.46
CA LEU A 69 4.94 -2.74 5.14
C LEU A 69 5.85 -2.71 6.38
N PRO A 70 6.95 -3.46 6.41
CA PRO A 70 7.82 -3.51 7.59
C PRO A 70 8.52 -2.19 7.84
N GLU A 71 8.69 -1.81 9.11
CA GLU A 71 9.43 -0.61 9.50
C GLU A 71 10.85 -0.61 8.92
N SER A 72 11.51 -1.76 8.86
CA SER A 72 12.85 -1.91 8.25
C SER A 72 12.90 -1.47 6.79
N ILE A 73 11.81 -1.65 6.03
CA ILE A 73 11.68 -1.19 4.65
C ILE A 73 11.42 0.32 4.59
N ILE A 74 10.66 0.87 5.55
CA ILE A 74 10.42 2.32 5.65
C ILE A 74 11.71 3.07 5.99
N THR A 75 12.55 2.47 6.83
CA THR A 75 13.80 3.07 7.32
C THR A 75 15.00 2.82 6.42
N SER A 76 14.95 1.84 5.51
CA SER A 76 16.04 1.53 4.59
C SER A 76 16.27 2.72 3.64
N SER A 77 17.51 3.21 3.62
CA SER A 77 17.93 4.47 3.01
C SER A 77 18.21 4.38 1.51
N ASP A 78 18.28 3.18 0.94
CA ASP A 78 19.24 3.00 -0.15
C ASP A 78 18.70 3.34 -1.54
N ILE A 79 17.38 3.54 -1.70
CA ILE A 79 16.79 3.89 -3.02
C ILE A 79 15.63 4.88 -2.89
N ILE A 80 14.71 4.69 -1.94
CA ILE A 80 13.51 5.53 -1.78
C ILE A 80 13.30 5.86 -0.31
N ASN A 81 13.53 7.12 0.06
CA ASN A 81 13.30 7.59 1.43
C ASN A 81 11.80 7.77 1.71
N LEU A 82 11.14 6.71 2.17
CA LEU A 82 9.71 6.72 2.50
C LEU A 82 9.39 7.66 3.69
N LYS A 83 10.33 7.92 4.59
CA LYS A 83 10.15 8.90 5.68
C LYS A 83 9.91 10.31 5.16
N LYS A 84 10.57 10.72 4.07
CA LYS A 84 10.34 12.04 3.42
C LYS A 84 8.88 12.22 2.96
N TYR A 85 8.20 11.13 2.66
CA TYR A 85 6.81 11.12 2.23
C TYR A 85 5.82 10.87 3.39
N GLY A 86 6.34 10.73 4.61
CA GLY A 86 5.55 10.55 5.81
C GLY A 86 4.89 9.18 5.92
N PHE A 87 5.42 8.15 5.24
CA PHE A 87 4.92 6.79 5.40
C PHE A 87 5.15 6.31 6.83
N LYS A 88 4.15 5.62 7.37
CA LYS A 88 4.18 5.07 8.73
C LYS A 88 3.59 3.67 8.76
N SER A 89 4.15 2.84 9.63
CA SER A 89 3.52 1.60 10.08
C SER A 89 2.23 1.92 10.84
N GLY A 90 1.16 1.16 10.61
CA GLY A 90 -0.11 1.36 11.29
C GLY A 90 -1.13 0.28 10.94
N GLN A 91 -2.16 0.13 11.78
CA GLN A 91 -3.25 -0.79 11.49
C GLN A 91 -4.25 -0.13 10.52
N CYS A 92 -4.79 -0.93 9.61
CA CYS A 92 -6.03 -0.54 8.93
C CYS A 92 -7.16 -0.69 9.96
N HIS A 93 -7.70 0.44 10.42
CA HIS A 93 -8.90 0.51 11.26
C HIS A 93 -10.13 0.67 10.37
#